data_AF-A0A7Y2YG09-F1
#
_entry.id   AF-A0A7Y2YG09-F1
#
_cell.length_a   1.000
_cell.length_b   1.000
_cell.length_c   1.000
_cell.angle_alpha   90.00
_cell.angle_beta   90.00
_cell.angle_gamma   90.00
#
_symmetry.space_group_name_H-M   'P 1'
#
loop_
_entity.id
_entity.type
_entity.pdbx_description
1 polymer ?
#
loop_
_entity_poly.entity_id
_entity_poly.type
_entity_poly.pdbx_seq_one_letter_code
_entity_poly.pdbx_strand_id
1 'polypeptide(L)' 'NLGNNVLVVGHSNTTPDFVNKMIGEEKYPPMDDSDNGSLFIVQQIGDMTTDIRLNFNCNCPD' A
#
# COMPACT_ATOMS: atom_id res chain seq x y z
N ASN A 1 18.73 -0.88 3.73
CA ASN A 1 17.71 -1.86 3.25
C ASN A 1 17.84 -2.22 1.77
N LEU A 2 19.02 -2.11 1.15
CA LEU A 2 19.20 -2.52 -0.24
C LEU A 2 19.01 -4.04 -0.36
N GLY A 3 18.02 -4.47 -1.15
CA GLY A 3 17.72 -5.89 -1.41
C GLY A 3 16.84 -6.61 -0.38
N ASN A 4 16.29 -5.90 0.62
CA ASN A 4 15.43 -6.51 1.64
C ASN A 4 13.95 -6.18 1.42
N ASN A 5 13.08 -7.14 1.70
CA ASN A 5 11.65 -6.91 1.78
C ASN A 5 11.32 -6.28 3.14
N VAL A 6 10.69 -5.11 3.13
CA VAL A 6 10.30 -4.37 4.34
C VAL A 6 8.78 -4.35 4.43
N LEU A 7 8.24 -4.73 5.59
CA LEU A 7 6.83 -4.57 5.92
C LEU A 7 6.65 -3.29 6.74
N VAL A 8 5.74 -2.43 6.30
CA VAL A 8 5.34 -1.22 7.01
C VAL A 8 3.87 -1.35 7.38
N VAL A 9 3.52 -1.03 8.63
CA VAL A 9 2.13 -1.03 9.12
C VAL A 9 1.79 0.39 9.56
N GLY A 10 0.63 0.88 9.12
CA GLY A 10 0.17 2.24 9.37
C GLY A 10 -1.34 2.32 9.51
N HIS A 11 -1.88 3.54 9.41
CA HIS A 11 -3.31 3.82 9.52
C HIS A 11 -3.95 4.04 8.15
N SER A 12 -5.29 4.16 8.13
CA SER A 12 -6.14 4.37 6.94
C SER A 12 -5.71 5.57 6.09
N ASN A 13 -5.18 6.63 6.71
CA ASN A 13 -4.67 7.82 6.04
C ASN A 13 -3.16 7.80 5.79
N THR A 14 -2.34 7.30 6.74
CA THR A 14 -0.88 7.39 6.63
C THR A 14 -0.27 6.36 5.69
N THR A 15 -0.89 5.19 5.55
CA THR A 15 -0.43 4.13 4.64
C THR A 15 -0.52 4.55 3.16
N PRO A 16 -1.68 5.01 2.63
CA PRO A 16 -1.76 5.46 1.25
C PRO A 16 -0.88 6.71 0.98
N ASP A 17 -0.79 7.64 1.93
CA ASP A 17 0.10 8.81 1.82
C ASP A 17 1.57 8.41 1.68
N PHE A 18 2.01 7.39 2.44
CA PHE A 18 3.36 6.88 2.35
C PHE A 18 3.64 6.21 1.00
N VAL A 19 2.68 5.45 0.48
CA VAL A 19 2.78 4.82 -0.84
C VAL A 19 2.86 5.88 -1.94
N ASN A 20 1.99 6.88 -1.93
CA ASN A 20 2.00 8.00 -2.89
C ASN A 20 3.36 8.71 -2.95
N LYS A 21 3.98 8.94 -1.78
CA LYS A 21 5.32 9.52 -1.70
C LYS A 21 6.40 8.63 -2.30
N MET A 22 6.28 7.30 -2.17
CA MET A 22 7.24 6.35 -2.76
C MET A 22 7.13 6.29 -4.28
N ILE A 23 5.92 6.38 -4.83
CA ILE A 23 5.68 6.33 -6.28
C ILE A 23 5.76 7.69 -6.96
N GLY A 24 5.75 8.80 -6.19
CA GLY A 24 5.84 10.16 -6.71
C GLY A 24 4.55 10.69 -7.34
N GLU A 25 3.41 10.05 -7.06
CA GLU A 25 2.09 10.41 -7.59
C GLU A 25 1.00 10.32 -6.50
N GLU A 26 -0.02 11.18 -6.60
CA GLU A 26 -1.21 11.14 -5.73
C GLU A 26 -2.23 10.12 -6.27
N LYS A 27 -1.89 8.83 -6.21
CA LYS A 27 -2.72 7.75 -6.77
C LYS A 27 -3.72 7.16 -5.79
N TYR A 28 -3.33 7.01 -4.53
CA TYR A 28 -4.14 6.36 -3.51
C TYR A 28 -4.73 7.39 -2.55
N PRO A 29 -6.06 7.57 -2.52
CA PRO A 29 -6.70 8.39 -1.50
C PRO A 29 -6.65 7.69 -0.13
N PRO A 30 -6.95 8.41 0.96
CA PRO A 30 -7.20 7.82 2.26
C PRO A 30 -8.19 6.65 2.17
N MET A 31 -7.90 5.58 2.91
CA MET A 31 -8.76 4.40 3.00
C MET A 31 -9.91 4.65 3.97
N ASP A 32 -10.97 3.85 3.87
CA ASP A 32 -12.00 3.81 4.90
C ASP A 32 -11.38 3.32 6.22
N ASP A 33 -11.79 3.88 7.36
CA ASP A 33 -11.28 3.48 8.68
C ASP A 33 -11.61 2.01 9.02
N SER A 34 -12.61 1.42 8.36
CA SER A 34 -12.95 0.01 8.47
C SER A 34 -12.13 -0.91 7.55
N ASP A 35 -11.33 -0.36 6.63
CA ASP A 35 -10.47 -1.11 5.72
C ASP A 35 -9.19 -1.56 6.43
N ASN A 36 -9.26 -2.75 7.03
CA ASN A 36 -8.15 -3.40 7.71
C ASN A 36 -7.44 -4.46 6.84
N GLY A 37 -7.92 -4.66 5.61
CA GLY A 37 -7.50 -5.73 4.70
C GLY A 37 -6.64 -5.25 3.53
N SER A 38 -6.43 -3.95 3.37
CA SER A 38 -5.63 -3.42 2.27
C SER A 38 -4.13 -3.65 2.46
N LEU A 39 -3.51 -4.29 1.46
CA LEU A 39 -2.07 -4.47 1.34
C LEU A 39 -1.55 -3.73 0.11
N PHE A 40 -0.56 -2.88 0.31
CA PHE A 40 0.16 -2.21 -0.77
C PHE A 40 1.49 -2.91 -1.00
N ILE A 41 1.78 -3.26 -2.24
CA ILE A 41 3.06 -3.80 -2.66
C ILE A 41 3.67 -2.76 -3.60
N VAL A 42 4.78 -2.17 -3.17
CA VAL A 42 5.57 -1.21 -3.96
C VAL A 42 6.91 -1.86 -4.26
N GLN A 43 7.32 -1.85 -5.52
CA GLN A 43 8.56 -2.45 -5.98
C GLN A 43 9.38 -1.44 -6.79
N GLN A 44 10.65 -1.30 -6.42
CA GLN A 44 11.62 -0.47 -7.12
C GLN A 44 12.63 -1.38 -7.84
N ILE A 45 12.67 -1.35 -9.17
CA ILE A 45 13.64 -2.07 -10.00
C ILE A 45 14.43 -1.05 -10.81
N GLY A 46 15.65 -0.73 -10.35
CA GLY A 46 16.41 0.39 -10.90
C GLY A 46 15.62 1.69 -10.71
N ASP A 47 15.39 2.41 -11.81
CA ASP A 47 14.60 3.65 -11.81
C ASP A 47 13.09 3.43 -12.03
N MET A 48 12.65 2.18 -12.22
CA MET A 48 11.23 1.86 -12.42
C MET A 48 10.56 1.51 -11.10
N THR A 49 9.51 2.26 -10.76
CA THR A 49 8.65 1.99 -9.61
C THR A 49 7.33 1.38 -10.09
N THR A 50 6.91 0.29 -9.47
CA THR A 50 5.60 -0.32 -9.69
C THR A 50 4.86 -0.47 -8.37
N ASP A 51 3.54 -0.44 -8.45
CA ASP A 51 2.67 -0.51 -7.29
C ASP A 51 1.39 -1.31 -7.59
N ILE A 52 0.93 -2.05 -6.58
CA ILE A 52 -0.36 -2.73 -6.59
C ILE A 52 -0.97 -2.67 -5.20
N ARG A 53 -2.29 -2.42 -5.17
CA ARG A 53 -3.11 -2.56 -3.95
C ARG A 53 -3.94 -3.82 -4.07
N LEU A 54 -3.81 -4.70 -3.08
CA LEU A 54 -4.68 -5.84 -2.88
C LEU A 54 -5.61 -5.52 -1.71
N ASN A 55 -6.89 -5.89 -1.82
CA ASN A 55 -7.83 -5.76 -0.72
C ASN A 55 -8.26 -7.17 -0.29
N PHE A 56 -7.82 -7.57 0.90
CA PHE A 56 -8.17 -8.83 1.55
C PHE A 56 -9.31 -8.65 2.55
N ASN A 57 -10.32 -7.85 2.21
CA ASN A 57 -11.60 -7.94 2.90
C ASN A 57 -12.30 -9.21 2.43
N CYS A 58 -12.09 -10.30 3.18
CA CYS A 58 -12.97 -11.45 3.16
C CYS A 58 -14.35 -11.01 3.66
N ASN A 59 -15.17 -10.44 2.78
CA ASN A 59 -16.62 -10.61 2.87
C ASN A 59 -16.92 -12.06 2.47
N CYS A 60 -16.49 -13.03 3.28
CA CYS A 60 -17.08 -14.35 3.21
C CYS A 60 -18.49 -14.16 3.75
N PRO A 61 -19.55 -14.28 2.93
CA PRO A 61 -20.86 -14.48 3.51
C PRO A 61 -20.78 -15.80 4.30
N ASP A 62 -21.16 -15.75 5.58
CA ASP A 62 -21.42 -16.96 6.37
C ASP A 62 -22.39 -17.90 5.63
#